data_AF-A0A7X7WR87-F1
#
_entry.id   AF-A0A7X7WR87-F1
#
_cell.length_a   1.000
_cell.length_b   1.000
_cell.length_c   1.000
_cell.angle_alpha   90.00
_cell.angle_beta   90.00
_cell.angle_gamma   90.00
#
_symmetry.space_group_name_H-M   'P 1'
#
loop_
_entity.id
_entity.type
_entity.pdbx_description
1 polymer ?
#
loop_
_entity_poly.entity_id
_entity_poly.type
_entity_poly.pdbx_seq_one_letter_code
_entity_poly.pdbx_strand_id
1 'polypeptide(L)'
;CGTGIAAILLGPLVAVPVAVVALLLQALFLAHGGLSTLGANVLAMGIAGSFAAYGCFRLLRHFGTGLAVAGFGAGLAADWATYLATSAELALGLRGSESFFPLFGTIALAFIPTQLPLGIVEGAMTAGVVVMLSRKRPDLLVKMKILKAEEARI
;
A
#
# COMPACT_ATOMS: atom_id res chain seq x y z
N CYS A 1 5.54 -1.91 3.89
CA CYS A 1 5.80 -0.95 2.82
C CYS A 1 5.33 0.47 3.16
N GLY A 2 4.40 0.69 4.10
CA GLY A 2 3.98 2.06 4.51
C GLY A 2 3.24 2.85 3.42
N THR A 3 3.05 2.23 2.25
CA THR A 3 2.40 2.75 1.06
C THR A 3 0.98 3.20 1.37
N GLY A 4 0.25 2.47 2.21
CA GLY A 4 -1.13 2.81 2.57
C GLY A 4 -1.26 4.19 3.20
N ILE A 5 -0.36 4.54 4.13
CA ILE A 5 -0.34 5.85 4.78
C ILE A 5 -0.02 6.95 3.77
N ALA A 6 1.05 6.79 2.99
CA ALA A 6 1.46 7.78 2.00
C ALA A 6 0.38 8.03 0.94
N ALA A 7 -0.27 6.97 0.45
CA ALA A 7 -1.32 7.04 -0.55
C ALA A 7 -2.59 7.73 -0.04
N ILE A 8 -3.01 7.44 1.21
CA ILE A 8 -4.17 8.10 1.83
C ILE A 8 -3.89 9.59 2.02
N LEU A 9 -2.71 9.94 2.55
CA LEU A 9 -2.37 11.31 2.92
C LEU A 9 -2.08 12.19 1.71
N LEU A 10 -1.26 11.70 0.77
CA LEU A 10 -0.73 12.50 -0.35
C LEU A 10 -1.52 12.28 -1.64
N GLY A 11 -2.35 11.24 -1.70
CA GLY A 11 -2.92 10.74 -2.94
C GLY A 11 -1.94 9.85 -3.72
N PRO A 12 -2.43 8.94 -4.57
CA PRO A 12 -1.61 7.91 -5.19
C PRO A 12 -0.58 8.49 -6.17
N LEU A 13 -0.91 9.57 -6.88
CA LEU A 13 -0.01 10.20 -7.85
C LEU A 13 1.23 10.83 -7.20
N VAL A 14 1.10 11.36 -5.99
CA VAL A 14 2.25 11.92 -5.24
C VAL A 14 2.95 10.82 -4.43
N ALA A 15 2.21 9.79 -3.99
CA ALA A 15 2.80 8.65 -3.30
C ALA A 15 3.78 7.84 -4.17
N VAL A 16 3.55 7.74 -5.49
CA VAL A 16 4.45 7.03 -6.42
C VAL A 16 5.88 7.60 -6.43
N PRO A 17 6.14 8.89 -6.72
CA PRO A 17 7.50 9.42 -6.69
C PRO A 17 8.12 9.38 -5.29
N VAL A 18 7.32 9.51 -4.22
CA VAL A 18 7.79 9.31 -2.84
C VAL A 18 8.28 7.87 -2.63
N ALA A 19 7.54 6.88 -3.15
CA ALA A 19 7.93 5.49 -3.10
C ALA A 19 9.20 5.22 -3.92
N VAL A 20 9.39 5.85 -5.07
CA VAL A 20 10.64 5.74 -5.87
C VAL A 20 11.84 6.16 -5.02
N VAL A 21 11.76 7.31 -4.35
CA VAL A 21 12.85 7.80 -3.48
C VAL A 21 13.07 6.85 -2.31
N ALA A 22 12.00 6.42 -1.64
CA ALA A 22 12.11 5.48 -0.52
C ALA A 22 12.75 4.15 -0.94
N LEU A 23 12.35 3.59 -2.07
CA LEU A 23 12.87 2.33 -2.61
C LEU A 23 14.33 2.46 -3.07
N LEU A 24 14.70 3.62 -3.64
CA LEU A 24 16.09 3.91 -3.97
C LEU A 24 16.97 3.95 -2.72
N LEU A 25 16.50 4.59 -1.65
CA LEU A 25 17.20 4.61 -0.37
C LEU A 25 17.29 3.20 0.25
N GLN A 26 16.24 2.40 0.14
CA GLN A 26 16.24 0.99 0.59
C GLN A 26 17.29 0.16 -0.16
N ALA A 27 17.37 0.31 -1.48
CA ALA A 27 18.34 -0.39 -2.31
C ALA A 27 19.79 0.02 -2.01
N LEU A 28 20.05 1.31 -1.77
CA LEU A 28 21.40 1.84 -1.56
C LEU A 28 21.92 1.67 -0.13
N PHE A 29 21.07 1.87 0.88
CA PHE A 29 21.51 1.95 2.29
C PHE A 29 21.10 0.76 3.14
N LEU A 30 20.01 0.07 2.81
CA LEU A 30 19.48 -1.04 3.62
C LEU A 30 19.73 -2.41 2.99
N ALA A 31 20.39 -2.44 1.82
CA ALA A 31 20.57 -3.64 1.02
C ALA A 31 19.26 -4.43 0.82
N HIS A 32 18.14 -3.71 0.76
CA HIS A 32 16.80 -4.26 0.62
C HIS A 32 16.24 -3.90 -0.76
N GLY A 33 16.04 -4.91 -1.60
CA GLY A 33 15.76 -4.74 -3.03
C GLY A 33 17.04 -4.67 -3.86
N GLY A 34 17.01 -3.93 -4.97
CA GLY A 34 18.15 -3.77 -5.86
C GLY A 34 17.91 -2.71 -6.93
N LEU A 35 18.98 -2.18 -7.52
CA LEU A 35 18.87 -1.16 -8.58
C LEU A 35 18.20 -1.72 -9.84
N SER A 36 18.45 -2.99 -10.17
CA SER A 36 17.81 -3.68 -11.30
C SER A 36 16.33 -4.00 -11.03
N THR A 37 15.96 -4.23 -9.76
CA THR A 37 14.58 -4.53 -9.36
C THR A 37 13.78 -3.28 -8.97
N LEU A 38 14.41 -2.10 -8.98
CA LEU A 38 13.78 -0.84 -8.58
C LEU A 38 12.49 -0.56 -9.37
N GLY A 39 12.50 -0.78 -10.69
CA GLY A 39 11.33 -0.55 -11.53
C GLY A 39 10.14 -1.47 -11.17
N ALA A 40 10.42 -2.76 -10.95
CA ALA A 40 9.42 -3.74 -10.51
C ALA A 40 8.88 -3.38 -9.12
N ASN A 41 9.75 -3.05 -8.18
CA ASN A 41 9.33 -2.63 -6.84
C ASN A 41 8.48 -1.35 -6.87
N VAL A 42 8.80 -0.38 -7.74
CA VAL A 42 7.99 0.83 -7.93
C VAL A 42 6.63 0.48 -8.52
N LEU A 43 6.54 -0.46 -9.45
CA LEU A 43 5.28 -0.93 -10.02
C LEU A 43 4.41 -1.61 -8.95
N ALA A 44 4.97 -2.55 -8.20
CA ALA A 44 4.25 -3.28 -7.16
C ALA A 44 3.88 -2.37 -5.96
N MET A 45 4.88 -1.79 -5.29
CA MET A 45 4.68 -1.04 -4.04
C MET A 45 4.24 0.40 -4.31
N GLY A 46 4.90 1.08 -5.25
CA GLY A 46 4.65 2.49 -5.52
C GLY A 46 3.32 2.71 -6.23
N ILE A 47 3.03 1.93 -7.28
CA ILE A 47 1.84 2.10 -8.11
C ILE A 47 0.72 1.19 -7.59
N ALA A 48 0.81 -0.13 -7.72
CA ALA A 48 -0.30 -1.02 -7.40
C ALA A 48 -0.75 -0.87 -5.94
N GLY A 49 0.20 -0.86 -4.99
CA GLY A 49 -0.08 -0.63 -3.58
C GLY A 49 -0.76 0.72 -3.31
N SER A 50 -0.25 1.83 -3.86
CA SER A 50 -0.81 3.16 -3.60
C SER A 50 -2.22 3.33 -4.14
N PHE A 51 -2.47 2.85 -5.37
CA PHE A 51 -3.78 2.95 -5.98
C PHE A 51 -4.81 2.04 -5.29
N ALA A 52 -4.41 0.82 -4.90
CA ALA A 52 -5.26 -0.09 -4.15
C ALA A 52 -5.62 0.49 -2.77
N ALA A 53 -4.64 1.03 -2.04
CA ALA A 53 -4.87 1.66 -0.75
C ALA A 53 -5.83 2.84 -0.85
N TYR A 54 -5.56 3.77 -1.76
CA TYR A 54 -6.38 4.96 -1.94
C TYR A 54 -7.80 4.61 -2.39
N GLY A 55 -7.93 3.71 -3.37
CA GLY A 55 -9.21 3.23 -3.87
C GLY A 55 -10.03 2.55 -2.78
N CYS A 56 -9.43 1.62 -2.04
CA CYS A 56 -10.06 0.93 -0.92
C CYS A 56 -10.50 1.92 0.17
N PHE A 57 -9.62 2.85 0.58
CA PHE A 57 -9.95 3.87 1.57
C PHE A 57 -11.17 4.71 1.14
N ARG A 58 -11.14 5.23 -0.09
CA ARG A 58 -12.22 6.06 -0.64
C ARG A 58 -13.53 5.30 -0.77
N LEU A 59 -13.48 4.05 -1.20
CA LEU A 59 -14.65 3.18 -1.33
C LEU A 59 -15.27 2.90 0.04
N LEU A 60 -14.45 2.52 1.02
CA LEU A 60 -14.91 2.28 2.39
C LEU A 60 -15.49 3.54 3.02
N ARG A 61 -14.86 4.71 2.83
CA ARG A 61 -15.41 6.00 3.30
C ARG A 61 -16.69 6.39 2.58
N HIS A 62 -16.83 6.05 1.30
CA HIS A 62 -18.06 6.29 0.53
C HIS A 62 -19.24 5.49 1.09
N PHE A 63 -19.03 4.27 1.55
CA PHE A 63 -20.04 3.45 2.24
C PHE A 63 -20.25 3.82 3.73
N GLY A 64 -19.71 4.95 4.18
CA GLY A 64 -19.93 5.44 5.55
C GLY A 64 -19.14 4.70 6.63
N THR A 65 -18.14 3.90 6.27
CA THR A 65 -17.32 3.21 7.29
C THR A 65 -16.44 4.20 8.07
N GLY A 66 -16.16 3.87 9.33
CA GLY A 66 -15.31 4.67 10.21
C GLY A 66 -13.85 4.72 9.74
N LEU A 67 -13.13 5.78 10.14
CA LEU A 67 -11.73 6.02 9.74
C LEU A 67 -10.78 4.86 10.06
N ALA A 68 -10.96 4.21 11.21
CA ALA A 68 -10.13 3.08 11.62
C ALA A 68 -10.28 1.91 10.64
N VAL A 69 -11.51 1.56 10.29
CA VAL A 69 -11.81 0.44 9.37
C VAL A 69 -11.36 0.78 7.95
N ALA A 70 -11.63 2.01 7.49
CA ALA A 70 -11.16 2.47 6.19
C ALA A 70 -9.63 2.47 6.09
N GLY A 71 -8.93 2.94 7.13
CA GLY A 71 -7.46 2.91 7.20
C GLY A 71 -6.90 1.49 7.25
N PHE A 72 -7.53 0.60 8.03
CA PHE A 72 -7.12 -0.81 8.08
C PHE A 72 -7.27 -1.49 6.73
N GLY A 73 -8.44 -1.36 6.11
CA GLY A 73 -8.72 -1.92 4.78
C GLY A 73 -7.79 -1.36 3.71
N ALA A 74 -7.41 -0.10 3.81
CA ALA A 74 -6.47 0.53 2.88
C ALA A 74 -5.04 -0.02 3.03
N GLY A 75 -4.54 -0.17 4.25
CA GLY A 75 -3.23 -0.78 4.49
C GLY A 75 -3.18 -2.24 4.01
N LEU A 76 -4.24 -3.00 4.32
CA LEU A 76 -4.37 -4.38 3.86
C LEU A 76 -4.42 -4.45 2.32
N ALA A 77 -5.24 -3.61 1.67
CA ALA A 77 -5.32 -3.56 0.21
C ALA A 77 -3.99 -3.18 -0.45
N ALA A 78 -3.20 -2.29 0.18
CA ALA A 78 -1.88 -1.91 -0.31
C ALA A 78 -0.94 -3.12 -0.36
N ASP A 79 -0.87 -3.88 0.74
CA ASP A 79 0.00 -5.05 0.88
C ASP A 79 -0.41 -6.16 -0.09
N TRP A 80 -1.70 -6.49 -0.17
CA TRP A 80 -2.18 -7.52 -1.09
C TRP A 80 -1.99 -7.13 -2.55
N ALA A 81 -2.21 -5.87 -2.93
CA ALA A 81 -1.98 -5.43 -4.30
C ALA A 81 -0.49 -5.46 -4.67
N THR A 82 0.37 -4.98 -3.76
CA THR A 82 1.83 -5.10 -3.90
C THR A 82 2.22 -6.55 -4.11
N TYR A 83 1.68 -7.42 -3.28
CA TYR A 83 2.01 -8.82 -3.25
C TYR A 83 1.64 -9.55 -4.54
N LEU A 84 0.40 -9.36 -4.99
CA LEU A 84 -0.08 -9.93 -6.24
C LEU A 84 0.71 -9.41 -7.45
N ALA A 85 1.08 -8.13 -7.45
CA ALA A 85 1.93 -7.56 -8.49
C ALA A 85 3.33 -8.20 -8.50
N THR A 86 3.98 -8.33 -7.34
CA THR A 86 5.28 -9.02 -7.22
C THR A 86 5.19 -10.48 -7.64
N SER A 87 4.14 -11.20 -7.27
CA SER A 87 3.92 -12.58 -7.74
C SER A 87 3.79 -12.66 -9.26
N ALA A 88 3.10 -11.69 -9.88
CA ALA A 88 2.97 -11.61 -11.34
C ALA A 88 4.31 -11.27 -12.02
N GLU A 89 5.07 -10.32 -11.48
CA GLU A 89 6.41 -9.95 -11.95
C GLU A 89 7.37 -11.14 -11.92
N LEU A 90 7.39 -11.87 -10.80
CA LEU A 90 8.21 -13.07 -10.63
C LEU A 90 7.76 -14.20 -11.56
N ALA A 91 6.45 -14.44 -11.69
CA ALA A 91 5.95 -15.46 -12.61
C ALA A 91 6.28 -15.14 -14.07
N LEU A 92 6.21 -13.87 -14.47
CA LEU A 92 6.61 -13.44 -15.82
C LEU A 92 8.12 -13.54 -16.04
N GLY A 93 8.92 -13.20 -15.02
CA GLY A 93 10.39 -13.22 -15.12
C GLY A 93 11.01 -14.61 -15.03
N LEU A 94 10.40 -15.53 -14.28
CA LEU A 94 10.97 -16.85 -13.94
C LEU A 94 10.34 -18.02 -14.71
N ARG A 95 9.20 -17.83 -15.39
CA ARG A 95 8.45 -18.92 -16.03
C ARG A 95 9.26 -19.84 -16.94
N GLY A 96 10.26 -19.34 -17.67
CA GLY A 96 10.92 -20.13 -18.71
C GLY A 96 9.88 -20.79 -19.64
N SER A 97 9.84 -22.12 -19.65
CA SER A 97 8.86 -22.94 -20.38
C SER A 97 7.57 -23.26 -19.61
N GLU A 98 7.47 -22.95 -18.32
CA GLU A 98 6.28 -23.18 -17.52
C GLU A 98 5.13 -22.22 -17.90
N SER A 99 3.90 -22.64 -17.59
CA SER A 99 2.72 -21.81 -17.75
C SER A 99 2.65 -20.73 -16.66
N PHE A 100 2.17 -19.55 -17.02
CA PHE A 100 2.10 -18.39 -16.11
C PHE A 100 1.21 -18.65 -14.88
N PHE A 101 -0.03 -19.11 -15.08
CA PHE A 101 -1.01 -19.20 -13.99
C PHE A 101 -0.61 -20.20 -12.88
N PRO A 102 -0.11 -21.40 -13.19
CA PRO A 102 0.39 -22.31 -12.15
C PRO A 102 1.56 -21.72 -11.36
N LEU A 103 2.54 -21.12 -12.03
CA LEU A 103 3.70 -20.53 -11.36
C LEU A 103 3.30 -19.31 -10.51
N PHE A 104 2.46 -18.43 -11.05
CA PHE A 104 1.88 -17.30 -10.31
C PHE A 104 1.17 -17.79 -9.04
N GLY A 105 0.33 -18.81 -9.14
CA GLY A 105 -0.38 -19.38 -7.99
C GLY A 105 0.58 -19.94 -6.94
N THR A 106 1.61 -20.69 -7.35
CA THR A 106 2.64 -21.21 -6.45
C THR A 106 3.37 -20.09 -5.72
N ILE A 107 3.82 -19.05 -6.45
CA ILE A 107 4.49 -17.90 -5.85
C ILE A 107 3.55 -17.15 -4.91
N ALA A 108 2.32 -16.87 -5.34
CA ALA A 108 1.30 -16.18 -4.56
C ALA A 108 0.87 -16.94 -3.30
N LEU A 109 0.93 -18.28 -3.29
CA LEU A 109 0.73 -19.06 -2.07
C LEU A 109 1.97 -19.04 -1.17
N ALA A 110 3.16 -19.07 -1.77
CA ALA A 110 4.42 -19.17 -1.03
C ALA A 110 4.68 -17.99 -0.09
N PHE A 111 4.24 -16.77 -0.41
CA PHE A 111 4.41 -15.67 0.53
C PHE A 111 3.22 -15.42 1.46
N ILE A 112 2.12 -16.17 1.41
CA ILE A 112 1.02 -16.03 2.40
C ILE A 112 1.52 -16.09 3.86
N PRO A 113 2.39 -17.05 4.26
CA PRO A 113 2.81 -17.17 5.64
C PRO A 113 3.50 -15.92 6.21
N THR A 114 4.13 -15.12 5.35
CA THR A 114 4.84 -13.89 5.77
C THR A 114 4.02 -12.63 5.51
N GLN A 115 3.33 -12.54 4.37
CA GLN A 115 2.61 -11.32 3.98
C GLN A 115 1.24 -11.21 4.60
N LEU A 116 0.59 -12.32 4.96
CA LEU A 116 -0.68 -12.24 5.69
C LEU A 116 -0.49 -11.60 7.08
N PRO A 117 0.47 -12.04 7.94
CA PRO A 117 0.76 -11.35 9.19
C PRO A 117 1.21 -9.91 9.00
N LEU A 118 2.09 -9.66 8.01
CA LEU A 118 2.59 -8.31 7.74
C LEU A 118 1.45 -7.35 7.36
N GLY A 119 0.55 -7.76 6.45
CA GLY A 119 -0.59 -6.95 6.01
C GLY A 119 -1.57 -6.61 7.13
N ILE A 120 -1.74 -7.50 8.12
CA ILE A 120 -2.53 -7.19 9.31
C ILE A 120 -1.86 -6.08 10.14
N VAL A 121 -0.55 -6.17 10.35
CA VAL A 121 0.23 -5.16 11.07
C VAL A 121 0.21 -3.83 10.33
N GLU A 122 0.41 -3.82 9.02
CA GLU A 122 0.39 -2.60 8.20
C GLU A 122 -0.99 -1.96 8.13
N GLY A 123 -2.05 -2.78 8.04
CA GLY A 123 -3.43 -2.34 8.20
C GLY A 123 -3.65 -1.65 9.54
N ALA A 124 -3.23 -2.27 10.64
CA ALA A 124 -3.37 -1.71 11.98
C ALA A 124 -2.59 -0.40 12.15
N MET A 125 -1.35 -0.34 11.64
CA MET A 125 -0.55 0.88 11.63
C MET A 125 -1.21 2.00 10.82
N THR A 126 -1.73 1.68 9.63
CA THR A 126 -2.42 2.66 8.76
C THR A 126 -3.67 3.22 9.44
N ALA A 127 -4.49 2.36 10.03
CA ALA A 127 -5.64 2.76 10.83
C ALA A 127 -5.24 3.66 12.00
N GLY A 128 -4.21 3.26 12.74
CA GLY A 128 -3.69 4.01 13.89
C GLY A 128 -3.23 5.42 13.50
N VAL A 129 -2.48 5.56 12.40
CA VAL A 129 -2.00 6.86 11.92
C VAL A 129 -3.15 7.76 11.48
N VAL A 130 -4.12 7.25 10.72
CA VAL A 130 -5.26 8.06 10.25
C VAL A 130 -6.13 8.53 11.42
N VAL A 131 -6.41 7.66 12.40
CA VAL A 131 -7.19 8.02 13.60
C VAL A 131 -6.42 8.97 14.52
N MET A 132 -5.11 8.78 14.67
CA MET A 132 -4.28 9.67 15.47
C MET A 132 -4.24 11.07 14.86
N LEU A 133 -4.09 11.17 13.54
CA LEU A 133 -4.13 12.44 12.81
C LEU A 133 -5.49 13.12 12.94
N SER A 134 -6.60 12.38 12.86
CA SER A 134 -7.93 12.96 13.02
C SER A 134 -8.15 13.55 14.41
N ARG A 135 -7.51 12.99 15.45
CA ARG A 135 -7.62 13.48 16.83
C ARG A 135 -6.67 14.64 17.14
N LYS A 136 -5.42 14.60 16.64
CA LYS A 136 -4.38 15.58 17.00
C LYS A 136 -4.25 16.73 16.01
N ARG A 137 -4.48 16.46 14.73
CA ARG A 137 -4.29 17.42 13.61
C ARG A 137 -5.38 17.25 12.55
N PRO A 138 -6.67 17.39 12.92
CA PRO A 138 -7.77 17.27 11.96
C PRO A 138 -7.67 18.28 10.81
N ASP A 139 -7.03 19.43 11.05
CA ASP A 139 -6.73 20.45 10.06
C ASP A 139 -5.97 19.91 8.84
N LEU A 140 -5.03 18.97 9.05
CA LEU A 140 -4.26 18.36 7.97
C LEU A 140 -5.13 17.47 7.09
N LEU A 141 -6.01 16.67 7.69
CA LEU A 141 -6.90 15.76 6.94
C LEU A 141 -7.96 16.52 6.13
N VAL A 142 -8.43 17.67 6.63
CA VAL A 142 -9.31 18.57 5.85
C VAL A 142 -8.56 19.20 4.69
N LYS A 143 -7.33 19.71 4.94
CA LYS A 143 -6.50 20.31 3.88
C LYS A 143 -6.15 19.30 2.77
N MET A 144 -5.96 18.04 3.15
CA MET A 144 -5.71 16.93 2.22
C MET A 144 -6.99 16.36 1.58
N LYS A 145 -8.17 16.94 1.86
CA LYS A 145 -9.49 16.52 1.33
C LYS A 145 -9.86 15.07 1.68
N ILE A 146 -9.35 14.58 2.81
CA ILE A 146 -9.61 13.23 3.33
C ILE A 146 -10.87 13.24 4.21
N LEU A 147 -11.06 14.30 4.99
CA LEU A 147 -12.24 14.55 5.82
C LEU A 147 -13.01 15.77 5.34
N LYS A 148 -14.33 15.77 5.57
CA LYS A 148 -15.13 17.00 5.46
C LYS A 148 -14.87 17.89 6.68
N ALA A 149 -14.96 19.21 6.51
CA ALA A 149 -14.76 20.16 7.61
C ALA A 149 -15.73 19.96 8.78
N GLU A 150 -16.91 19.40 8.50
CA GLU A 150 -17.94 19.04 9.50
C GLU A 150 -17.50 17.85 10.38
N GLU A 151 -16.77 16.88 9.81
CA GLU A 151 -16.25 15.71 10.53
C GLU A 151 -15.03 16.06 11.41
N ALA A 152 -14.38 17.19 11.14
CA ALA A 152 -13.20 17.67 11.84
C ALA A 152 -13.50 18.53 13.09
N ARG A 153 -14.78 18.84 13.34
CA ARG A 153 -15.24 19.70 14.46
C ARG A 153 -15.71 18.91 15.68
N ILE A 154 -15.59 17.58 15.66
CA ILE A 154 -15.98 16.68 16.75
C ILE A 154 -14.76 16.38 17.63
#